data_AF-A0A3B5XYR7-F1
#
_entry.id   AF-A0A3B5XYR7-F1
#
_cell.length_a   1.000
_cell.length_b   1.000
_cell.length_c   1.000
_cell.angle_alpha   90.00
_cell.angle_beta   90.00
_cell.angle_gamma   90.00
#
_symmetry.space_group_name_H-M   'P 1'
#
loop_
_entity.id
_entity.type
_entity.pdbx_description
1 polymer ?
#
loop_
_entity_poly.entity_id
_entity_poly.type
_entity_poly.pdbx_seq_one_letter_code
_entity_poly.pdbx_strand_id
1 'polypeptide(L)'
;MKLQVATVASFVLVALAAAAQAVTFDASNKASGTSGGRRFNQAVGLPYSKKVLSDASAFIWKTFNQRAVGDRKTVDAVTLVVEDISGVAFTSANGIHLSAQYVGGISGDVKKEVTGVLYHEATHVWQWNGQGRANGGLIEGIADYVRLKAGFAPGHWVKPGQGDRWDQGYDVTARFLDYCDSLKPGFVAQLNAKMKSGYTDDFFARILGKNVQQLWKDYKAKFRG
;
A
#
# COMPACT_ATOMS: atom_id res chain seq x y z
N MET A 1 19.90 -61.21 -37.30
CA MET A 1 20.86 -60.08 -37.35
C MET A 1 20.09 -58.79 -37.12
N LYS A 2 20.67 -57.87 -36.34
CA LYS A 2 20.20 -56.52 -35.95
C LYS A 2 19.44 -56.43 -34.61
N LEU A 3 20.23 -56.31 -33.53
CA LEU A 3 19.84 -55.57 -32.33
C LEU A 3 19.66 -54.10 -32.70
N GLN A 4 18.54 -53.49 -32.33
CA GLN A 4 18.42 -52.03 -32.26
C GLN A 4 18.58 -51.60 -30.81
N VAL A 5 19.70 -50.92 -30.54
CA VAL A 5 19.97 -50.27 -29.26
C VAL A 5 19.18 -48.96 -29.24
N ALA A 6 18.16 -48.86 -28.40
CA ALA A 6 17.47 -47.61 -28.13
C ALA A 6 18.28 -46.83 -27.07
N THR A 7 18.88 -45.71 -27.49
CA THR A 7 19.57 -44.79 -26.59
C THR A 7 18.53 -43.92 -25.87
N VAL A 8 18.39 -44.09 -24.56
CA VAL A 8 17.52 -43.22 -23.74
C VAL A 8 18.34 -41.99 -23.33
N ALA A 9 18.11 -40.86 -24.01
CA ALA A 9 18.63 -39.58 -23.59
C ALA A 9 17.81 -39.08 -22.38
N SER A 10 18.40 -39.14 -21.19
CA SER A 10 17.81 -38.58 -19.98
C SER A 10 18.10 -37.08 -19.91
N PHE A 11 17.10 -36.26 -20.19
CA PHE A 11 17.14 -34.83 -19.89
C PHE A 11 16.86 -34.62 -18.40
N VAL A 12 17.90 -34.34 -17.61
CA VAL A 12 17.73 -33.86 -16.23
C VAL A 12 17.36 -32.38 -16.29
N LEU A 13 16.08 -32.08 -16.16
CA LEU A 13 15.58 -30.74 -15.89
C LEU A 13 15.93 -30.39 -14.44
N VAL A 14 17.02 -29.65 -14.23
CA VAL A 14 17.29 -29.00 -12.95
C VAL A 14 16.36 -27.80 -12.85
N ALA A 15 15.19 -27.99 -12.22
CA ALA A 15 14.35 -26.89 -11.80
C ALA A 15 15.03 -26.19 -10.61
N LEU A 16 15.72 -25.07 -10.85
CA LEU A 16 16.12 -24.14 -9.80
C LEU A 16 14.87 -23.49 -9.23
N ALA A 17 14.24 -24.14 -8.23
CA ALA A 17 13.27 -23.49 -7.39
C ALA A 17 14.03 -22.48 -6.51
N ALA A 18 14.08 -21.22 -6.93
CA ALA A 18 14.42 -20.15 -6.01
C ALA A 18 13.36 -20.17 -4.89
N ALA A 19 13.74 -20.66 -3.71
CA ALA A 19 12.92 -20.52 -2.53
C ALA A 19 12.73 -19.02 -2.31
N ALA A 20 11.53 -18.51 -2.61
CA ALA A 20 11.19 -17.14 -2.26
C ALA A 20 11.35 -17.02 -0.75
N GLN A 21 12.34 -16.23 -0.29
CA GLN A 21 12.43 -15.93 1.12
C GLN A 21 11.14 -15.23 1.55
N ALA A 22 10.55 -15.74 2.63
CA ALA A 22 9.37 -15.12 3.20
C ALA A 22 9.76 -13.74 3.74
N VAL A 23 8.96 -12.72 3.44
CA VAL A 23 9.15 -11.36 3.95
C VAL A 23 9.06 -11.40 5.48
N THR A 24 10.06 -10.83 6.14
CA THR A 24 10.09 -10.72 7.60
C THR A 24 9.39 -9.44 8.07
N PHE A 25 8.72 -9.50 9.21
CA PHE A 25 8.00 -8.36 9.79
C PHE A 25 8.49 -8.11 11.21
N ASP A 26 9.11 -6.96 11.44
CA ASP A 26 9.65 -6.58 12.75
C ASP A 26 9.08 -5.25 13.23
N ALA A 27 9.11 -5.06 14.54
CA ALA A 27 8.62 -3.87 15.21
C ALA A 27 9.45 -3.61 16.46
N SER A 28 9.83 -2.35 16.68
CA SER A 28 10.47 -1.87 17.89
C SER A 28 9.84 -0.56 18.37
N ASN A 29 10.00 -0.26 19.66
CA ASN A 29 9.54 0.99 20.26
C ASN A 29 10.70 1.65 20.99
N LYS A 30 11.34 2.63 20.34
CA LYS A 30 12.44 3.41 20.91
C LYS A 30 11.96 4.55 21.79
N ALA A 31 10.67 4.87 21.76
CA ALA A 31 10.05 5.94 22.54
C ALA A 31 9.29 5.42 23.77
N SER A 32 9.58 4.21 24.26
CA SER A 32 8.85 3.57 25.38
C SER A 32 8.89 4.37 26.69
N GLY A 33 9.86 5.29 26.85
CA GLY A 33 9.95 6.23 27.96
C GLY A 33 9.03 7.46 27.86
N THR A 34 8.39 7.71 26.72
CA THR A 34 7.45 8.83 26.52
C THR A 34 6.01 8.44 26.88
N SER A 35 5.13 9.42 27.06
CA SER A 35 3.69 9.17 27.27
C SER A 35 3.08 8.41 26.07
N GLY A 36 3.41 8.85 24.87
CA GLY A 36 2.95 8.25 23.61
C GLY A 36 3.46 6.82 23.38
N GLY A 37 4.75 6.57 23.64
CA GLY A 37 5.31 5.23 23.50
C GLY A 37 4.78 4.25 24.56
N ARG A 38 4.51 4.69 25.79
CA ARG A 38 3.79 3.88 26.78
C ARG A 38 2.37 3.57 26.32
N ARG A 39 1.66 4.58 25.80
CA ARG A 39 0.30 4.41 25.27
C ARG A 39 0.25 3.44 24.09
N PHE A 40 1.24 3.49 23.19
CA PHE A 40 1.40 2.50 22.12
C PHE A 40 1.55 1.08 22.67
N ASN A 41 2.42 0.87 23.67
CA ASN A 41 2.63 -0.46 24.27
C ASN A 41 1.35 -1.02 24.89
N GLN A 42 0.56 -0.16 25.54
CA GLN A 42 -0.69 -0.54 26.20
C GLN A 42 -1.82 -0.86 25.20
N ALA A 43 -2.02 -0.02 24.19
CA ALA A 43 -3.17 -0.13 23.29
C ALA A 43 -2.91 -1.00 22.05
N VAL A 44 -1.67 -1.02 21.55
CA VAL A 44 -1.31 -1.65 20.27
C VAL A 44 -0.34 -2.80 20.50
N GLY A 45 0.86 -2.51 21.01
CA GLY A 45 1.91 -3.48 21.27
C GLY A 45 2.65 -3.99 20.03
N LEU A 46 3.91 -4.39 20.25
CA LEU A 46 4.79 -4.88 19.17
C LEU A 46 4.28 -6.17 18.49
N PRO A 47 3.81 -7.21 19.21
CA PRO A 47 3.34 -8.43 18.56
C PRO A 47 2.17 -8.21 17.61
N TYR A 48 1.20 -7.38 18.02
CA TYR A 48 0.07 -7.02 17.16
C TYR A 48 0.53 -6.20 15.95
N SER A 49 1.48 -5.27 16.14
CA SER A 49 2.01 -4.47 15.04
C SER A 49 2.68 -5.32 13.97
N LYS A 50 3.48 -6.32 14.35
CA LYS A 50 4.07 -7.29 13.40
C LYS A 50 3.01 -8.04 12.60
N LYS A 51 1.92 -8.45 13.27
CA LYS A 51 0.78 -9.08 12.60
C LYS A 51 0.12 -8.12 11.62
N VAL A 52 -0.11 -6.86 12.01
CA VAL A 52 -0.70 -5.83 11.14
C VAL A 52 0.16 -5.58 9.90
N LEU A 53 1.49 -5.50 10.02
CA LEU A 53 2.36 -5.34 8.84
C LEU A 53 2.26 -6.52 7.85
N SER A 54 2.17 -7.74 8.38
CA SER A 54 1.95 -8.95 7.58
C SER A 54 0.59 -8.94 6.89
N ASP A 55 -0.48 -8.70 7.66
CA ASP A 55 -1.86 -8.64 7.15
C ASP A 55 -2.02 -7.52 6.10
N ALA A 56 -1.46 -6.33 6.37
CA ALA A 56 -1.47 -5.20 5.45
C ALA A 56 -0.72 -5.53 4.16
N SER A 57 0.48 -6.11 4.25
CA SER A 57 1.26 -6.50 3.06
C SER A 57 0.51 -7.52 2.21
N ALA A 58 -0.10 -8.53 2.82
CA ALA A 58 -0.93 -9.51 2.11
C ALA A 58 -2.15 -8.85 1.44
N PHE A 59 -2.81 -7.92 2.13
CA PHE A 59 -3.93 -7.15 1.59
C PHE A 59 -3.50 -6.27 0.41
N ILE A 60 -2.34 -5.62 0.50
CA ILE A 60 -1.78 -4.77 -0.55
C ILE A 60 -1.43 -5.59 -1.78
N TRP A 61 -0.76 -6.74 -1.62
CA TRP A 61 -0.46 -7.64 -2.75
C TRP A 61 -1.73 -8.11 -3.45
N LYS A 62 -2.80 -8.40 -2.69
CA LYS A 62 -4.11 -8.72 -3.28
C LYS A 62 -4.70 -7.52 -4.02
N THR A 63 -4.66 -6.33 -3.42
CA THR A 63 -5.22 -5.09 -3.96
C THR A 63 -4.52 -4.67 -5.25
N PHE A 64 -3.20 -4.85 -5.34
CA PHE A 64 -2.40 -4.54 -6.53
C PHE A 64 -2.28 -5.70 -7.51
N ASN A 65 -2.93 -6.83 -7.24
CA ASN A 65 -2.81 -8.07 -8.03
C ASN A 65 -1.35 -8.57 -8.19
N GLN A 66 -0.51 -8.38 -7.17
CA GLN A 66 0.88 -8.83 -7.12
C GLN A 66 1.00 -10.19 -6.41
N ARG A 67 0.27 -11.19 -6.93
CA ARG A 67 0.17 -12.52 -6.28
C ARG A 67 1.49 -13.28 -6.37
N ALA A 68 2.18 -13.21 -7.51
CA ALA A 68 3.49 -13.82 -7.67
C ALA A 68 4.60 -12.93 -7.09
N VAL A 69 5.67 -13.55 -6.61
CA VAL A 69 6.81 -12.83 -6.02
C VAL A 69 7.48 -11.90 -7.04
N GLY A 70 7.57 -12.31 -8.32
CA GLY A 70 8.14 -11.49 -9.39
C GLY A 70 7.37 -10.21 -9.75
N ASP A 71 6.11 -10.10 -9.32
CA ASP A 71 5.29 -8.90 -9.54
C ASP A 71 5.49 -7.84 -8.45
N ARG A 72 6.11 -8.23 -7.34
CA ARG A 72 6.35 -7.39 -6.16
C ARG A 72 7.69 -6.66 -6.29
N LYS A 73 7.85 -5.59 -5.51
CA LYS A 73 9.17 -5.04 -5.21
C LYS A 73 9.97 -6.07 -4.42
N THR A 74 11.28 -6.16 -4.66
CA THR A 74 12.18 -6.98 -3.85
C THR A 74 12.33 -6.33 -2.48
N VAL A 75 11.71 -6.93 -1.47
CA VAL A 75 11.70 -6.45 -0.08
C VAL A 75 11.75 -7.67 0.83
N ASP A 76 12.85 -7.84 1.57
CA ASP A 76 13.07 -9.03 2.42
C ASP A 76 12.54 -8.82 3.85
N ALA A 77 12.35 -7.56 4.25
CA ALA A 77 11.86 -7.18 5.57
C ALA A 77 10.97 -5.93 5.48
N VAL A 78 9.95 -5.83 6.34
CA VAL A 78 9.25 -4.58 6.63
C VAL A 78 9.36 -4.34 8.13
N THR A 79 9.83 -3.15 8.50
CA THR A 79 10.07 -2.81 9.90
C THR A 79 9.19 -1.66 10.35
N LEU A 80 8.73 -1.71 11.60
CA LEU A 80 8.12 -0.59 12.31
C LEU A 80 9.06 -0.11 13.41
N VAL A 81 9.26 1.20 13.50
CA VAL A 81 9.92 1.82 14.64
C VAL A 81 9.01 2.90 15.21
N VAL A 82 8.62 2.77 16.48
CA VAL A 82 7.94 3.85 17.21
C VAL A 82 8.99 4.76 17.83
N GLU A 83 8.98 6.03 17.45
CA GLU A 83 10.01 7.01 17.79
C GLU A 83 9.39 8.34 18.25
N ASP A 84 10.13 9.13 19.03
CA ASP A 84 9.67 10.43 19.51
C ASP A 84 9.95 11.50 18.44
N ILE A 85 9.03 11.61 17.48
CA ILE A 85 9.12 12.48 16.31
C ILE A 85 7.82 13.26 16.13
N SER A 86 7.86 14.37 15.40
CA SER A 86 6.66 15.09 14.96
C SER A 86 5.96 14.38 13.79
N GLY A 87 4.74 14.82 13.46
CA GLY A 87 3.95 14.24 12.38
C GLY A 87 3.23 12.96 12.80
N VAL A 88 2.64 12.24 11.84
CA VAL A 88 1.86 11.02 12.09
C VAL A 88 2.76 9.79 11.99
N ALA A 89 3.25 9.56 10.78
CA ALA A 89 4.19 8.49 10.43
C ALA A 89 4.86 8.84 9.10
N PHE A 90 5.89 8.09 8.73
CA PHE A 90 6.44 8.10 7.38
C PHE A 90 7.09 6.76 7.05
N THR A 91 7.27 6.51 5.76
CA THR A 91 7.97 5.33 5.25
C THR A 91 9.24 5.75 4.50
N SER A 92 10.36 5.11 4.83
CA SER A 92 11.62 5.22 4.09
C SER A 92 12.10 3.83 3.68
N ALA A 93 12.21 3.60 2.37
CA ALA A 93 12.44 2.29 1.78
C ALA A 93 11.43 1.23 2.29
N ASN A 94 11.84 0.40 3.23
CA ASN A 94 11.05 -0.67 3.87
C ASN A 94 10.90 -0.48 5.39
N GLY A 95 11.31 0.67 5.91
CA GLY A 95 11.15 1.08 7.30
C GLY A 95 10.01 2.07 7.48
N ILE A 96 9.08 1.73 8.36
CA ILE A 96 7.94 2.54 8.76
C ILE A 96 8.26 3.15 10.12
N HIS A 97 8.10 4.47 10.23
CA HIS A 97 8.37 5.23 11.44
C HIS A 97 7.06 5.83 11.94
N LEU A 98 6.63 5.43 13.13
CA LEU A 98 5.40 5.91 13.76
C LEU A 98 5.74 6.91 14.85
N SER A 99 5.10 8.08 14.83
CA SER A 99 5.25 9.10 15.86
C SER A 99 4.61 8.66 17.18
N ALA A 100 5.43 8.56 18.23
CA ALA A 100 4.94 8.44 19.59
C ALA A 100 4.11 9.67 20.00
N GLN A 101 4.48 10.88 19.56
CA GLN A 101 3.74 12.11 19.86
C GLN A 101 2.31 12.04 19.31
N TYR A 102 2.15 11.60 18.06
CA TYR A 102 0.84 11.36 17.46
C TYR A 102 0.03 10.33 18.24
N VAL A 103 0.62 9.16 18.54
CA VAL A 103 -0.06 8.12 19.32
C VAL A 103 -0.51 8.64 20.69
N GLY A 104 0.30 9.48 21.32
CA GLY A 104 -0.04 10.16 22.57
C GLY A 104 -1.27 11.08 22.44
N GLY A 105 -1.45 11.72 21.29
CA GLY A 105 -2.53 12.67 21.01
C GLY A 105 -3.83 12.06 20.46
N ILE A 106 -3.85 10.79 20.06
CA ILE A 106 -5.06 10.18 19.47
C ILE A 106 -6.24 10.25 20.46
N SER A 107 -7.36 10.82 20.04
CA SER A 107 -8.64 10.69 20.74
C SER A 107 -9.40 9.46 20.22
N GLY A 108 -9.92 8.61 21.11
CA GLY A 108 -10.69 7.42 20.73
C GLY A 108 -9.85 6.14 20.62
N ASP A 109 -10.20 5.28 19.66
CA ASP A 109 -9.60 3.95 19.49
C ASP A 109 -8.20 4.03 18.86
N VAL A 110 -7.19 4.08 19.73
CA VAL A 110 -5.76 4.09 19.37
C VAL A 110 -5.39 2.90 18.51
N LYS A 111 -5.92 1.71 18.81
CA LYS A 111 -5.55 0.48 18.10
C LYS A 111 -6.07 0.53 16.67
N LYS A 112 -7.32 0.93 16.46
CA LYS A 112 -7.90 1.08 15.13
C LYS A 112 -7.19 2.16 14.31
N GLU A 113 -6.89 3.32 14.91
CA GLU A 113 -6.22 4.42 14.21
C GLU A 113 -4.79 4.02 13.78
N VAL A 114 -4.00 3.47 14.70
CA VAL A 114 -2.65 2.99 14.39
C VAL A 114 -2.68 1.88 13.34
N THR A 115 -3.63 0.94 13.39
CA THR A 115 -3.77 -0.07 12.34
C THR A 115 -4.02 0.58 10.98
N GLY A 116 -4.90 1.58 10.90
CA GLY A 116 -5.13 2.32 9.66
C GLY A 116 -3.88 3.03 9.13
N VAL A 117 -3.13 3.70 10.00
CA VAL A 117 -1.84 4.33 9.65
C VAL A 117 -0.84 3.30 9.14
N LEU A 118 -0.73 2.13 9.76
CA LEU A 118 0.18 1.08 9.28
C LEU A 118 -0.21 0.51 7.91
N TYR A 119 -1.51 0.46 7.58
CA TYR A 119 -1.95 0.09 6.23
C TYR A 119 -1.55 1.15 5.19
N HIS A 120 -1.67 2.44 5.54
CA HIS A 120 -1.20 3.54 4.70
C HIS A 120 0.32 3.41 4.46
N GLU A 121 1.12 3.36 5.54
CA GLU A 121 2.57 3.32 5.44
C GLU A 121 3.10 2.05 4.76
N ALA A 122 2.53 0.88 5.05
CA ALA A 122 2.89 -0.35 4.36
C ALA A 122 2.62 -0.26 2.85
N THR A 123 1.66 0.56 2.41
CA THR A 123 1.41 0.77 0.98
C THR A 123 2.59 1.44 0.30
N HIS A 124 3.23 2.42 0.93
CA HIS A 124 4.44 3.07 0.41
C HIS A 124 5.60 2.09 0.18
N VAL A 125 5.70 1.04 1.00
CA VAL A 125 6.70 -0.03 0.81
C VAL A 125 6.46 -0.80 -0.50
N TRP A 126 5.21 -1.15 -0.79
CA TRP A 126 4.86 -2.09 -1.87
C TRP A 126 4.46 -1.43 -3.18
N GLN A 127 3.99 -0.18 -3.15
CA GLN A 127 3.58 0.53 -4.35
C GLN A 127 4.77 0.95 -5.22
N TRP A 128 4.52 1.02 -6.52
CA TRP A 128 5.43 1.65 -7.47
C TRP A 128 5.17 3.15 -7.49
N ASN A 129 6.24 3.96 -7.57
CA ASN A 129 6.13 5.41 -7.53
C ASN A 129 6.40 6.08 -8.90
N GLY A 130 6.33 5.33 -9.99
CA GLY A 130 6.58 5.87 -11.32
C GLY A 130 8.04 6.24 -11.58
N GLN A 131 9.00 5.59 -10.90
CA GLN A 131 10.41 6.03 -10.85
C GLN A 131 10.54 7.48 -10.34
N GLY A 132 9.72 7.84 -9.36
CA GLY A 132 9.64 9.20 -8.80
C GLY A 132 8.89 10.22 -9.66
N ARG A 133 8.28 9.82 -10.78
CA ARG A 133 7.51 10.72 -11.66
C ARG A 133 6.04 10.87 -11.26
N ALA A 134 5.50 9.95 -10.47
CA ALA A 134 4.14 10.11 -9.94
C ALA A 134 4.13 11.24 -8.92
N ASN A 135 3.15 12.14 -9.02
CA ASN A 135 3.03 13.25 -8.08
C ASN A 135 2.68 12.75 -6.67
N GLY A 136 3.06 13.52 -5.64
CA GLY A 136 2.85 13.14 -4.25
C GLY A 136 1.38 12.88 -3.91
N GLY A 137 0.44 13.63 -4.48
CA GLY A 137 -0.97 13.44 -4.23
C GLY A 137 -1.51 12.08 -4.70
N LEU A 138 -1.04 11.59 -5.85
CA LEU A 138 -1.37 10.23 -6.29
C LEU A 138 -0.77 9.18 -5.36
N ILE A 139 0.49 9.36 -4.96
CA ILE A 139 1.23 8.43 -4.07
C ILE A 139 0.54 8.30 -2.71
N GLU A 140 0.19 9.43 -2.08
CA GLU A 140 -0.56 9.46 -0.83
C GLU A 140 -1.99 8.93 -1.01
N GLY A 141 -2.64 9.27 -2.12
CA GLY A 141 -3.99 8.83 -2.44
C GLY A 141 -4.12 7.32 -2.63
N ILE A 142 -3.11 6.65 -3.20
CA ILE A 142 -3.09 5.18 -3.32
C ILE A 142 -2.93 4.53 -1.93
N ALA A 143 -2.08 5.09 -1.07
CA ALA A 143 -1.93 4.62 0.31
C ALA A 143 -3.23 4.74 1.09
N ASP A 144 -3.93 5.87 0.99
CA ASP A 144 -5.24 6.04 1.63
C ASP A 144 -6.37 5.26 0.93
N TYR A 145 -6.26 4.98 -0.37
CA TYR A 145 -7.16 4.04 -1.05
C TYR A 145 -7.04 2.64 -0.42
N VAL A 146 -5.83 2.13 -0.19
CA VAL A 146 -5.65 0.83 0.49
C VAL A 146 -6.26 0.87 1.89
N ARG A 147 -5.98 1.93 2.68
CA ARG A 147 -6.56 2.11 4.02
C ARG A 147 -8.09 2.15 3.99
N LEU A 148 -8.67 2.81 2.98
CA LEU A 148 -10.12 2.85 2.74
C LEU A 148 -10.67 1.45 2.46
N LYS A 149 -10.09 0.71 1.51
CA LYS A 149 -10.57 -0.63 1.13
C LYS A 149 -10.39 -1.66 2.25
N ALA A 150 -9.42 -1.45 3.14
CA ALA A 150 -9.24 -2.25 4.34
C ALA A 150 -10.25 -1.93 5.47
N GLY A 151 -11.09 -0.91 5.31
CA GLY A 151 -12.11 -0.54 6.29
C GLY A 151 -11.59 0.35 7.44
N PHE A 152 -10.42 0.96 7.26
CA PHE A 152 -9.76 1.79 8.27
C PHE A 152 -9.80 3.30 7.98
N ALA A 153 -10.73 3.75 7.13
CA ALA A 153 -10.99 5.17 6.94
C ALA A 153 -11.51 5.81 8.25
N PRO A 154 -10.83 6.83 8.80
CA PRO A 154 -11.33 7.64 9.90
C PRO A 154 -12.66 8.35 9.58
N GLY A 155 -13.46 8.62 10.61
CA GLY A 155 -14.77 9.27 10.45
C GLY A 155 -14.71 10.72 9.99
N HIS A 156 -13.55 11.38 10.12
CA HIS A 156 -13.35 12.77 9.69
C HIS A 156 -12.94 12.89 8.21
N TRP A 157 -12.69 11.78 7.52
CA TRP A 157 -12.34 11.81 6.10
C TRP A 157 -13.45 12.43 5.26
N VAL A 158 -13.04 13.09 4.19
CA VAL A 158 -13.96 13.70 3.23
C VAL A 158 -14.94 12.68 2.66
N LYS A 159 -16.13 13.18 2.33
CA LYS A 159 -17.15 12.39 1.63
C LYS A 159 -16.81 12.27 0.13
N PRO A 160 -17.30 11.23 -0.57
CA PRO A 160 -17.22 11.19 -2.02
C PRO A 160 -17.73 12.50 -2.65
N GLY A 161 -17.03 13.00 -3.65
CA GLY A 161 -17.30 14.26 -4.33
C GLY A 161 -16.64 15.50 -3.71
N GLN A 162 -16.09 15.43 -2.50
CA GLN A 162 -15.38 16.57 -1.89
C GLN A 162 -13.93 16.68 -2.37
N GLY A 163 -13.27 17.81 -2.03
CA GLY A 163 -11.94 18.18 -2.51
C GLY A 163 -11.93 18.92 -3.85
N ASP A 164 -10.80 19.52 -4.18
CA ASP A 164 -10.67 20.50 -5.26
C ASP A 164 -10.03 19.92 -6.53
N ARG A 165 -9.10 18.97 -6.36
CA ARG A 165 -8.37 18.32 -7.46
C ARG A 165 -8.19 16.82 -7.23
N TRP A 166 -8.04 16.08 -8.33
CA TRP A 166 -7.94 14.62 -8.31
C TRP A 166 -6.67 14.11 -7.61
N ASP A 167 -5.59 14.88 -7.66
CA ASP A 167 -4.27 14.62 -7.08
C ASP A 167 -4.01 15.46 -5.83
N GLN A 168 -5.06 15.76 -5.06
CA GLN A 168 -4.92 16.51 -3.81
C GLN A 168 -4.15 15.75 -2.73
N GLY A 169 -4.10 14.41 -2.84
CA GLY A 169 -3.54 13.55 -1.82
C GLY A 169 -4.59 12.92 -0.93
N TYR A 170 -4.11 11.97 -0.12
CA TYR A 170 -4.83 11.41 1.01
C TYR A 170 -6.27 10.97 0.68
N ASP A 171 -7.21 11.23 1.57
CA ASP A 171 -8.60 10.82 1.50
C ASP A 171 -9.33 11.35 0.25
N VAL A 172 -9.07 12.58 -0.18
CA VAL A 172 -9.66 13.16 -1.41
C VAL A 172 -9.31 12.31 -2.63
N THR A 173 -8.02 12.04 -2.85
CA THR A 173 -7.57 11.22 -3.98
C THR A 173 -8.00 9.77 -3.79
N ALA A 174 -7.98 9.23 -2.57
CA ALA A 174 -8.45 7.88 -2.29
C ALA A 174 -9.92 7.65 -2.69
N ARG A 175 -10.81 8.61 -2.38
CA ARG A 175 -12.23 8.57 -2.79
C ARG A 175 -12.40 8.62 -4.31
N PHE A 176 -11.57 9.39 -5.00
CA PHE A 176 -11.56 9.43 -6.46
C PHE A 176 -11.08 8.12 -7.08
N LEU A 177 -10.03 7.52 -6.53
CA LEU A 177 -9.51 6.22 -6.96
C LEU A 177 -10.54 5.11 -6.72
N ASP A 178 -11.31 5.16 -5.62
CA ASP A 178 -12.42 4.24 -5.36
C ASP A 178 -13.56 4.40 -6.36
N TYR A 179 -13.87 5.63 -6.78
CA TYR A 179 -14.76 5.86 -7.90
C TYR A 179 -14.21 5.25 -9.20
N CYS A 180 -12.93 5.48 -9.53
CA CYS A 180 -12.30 4.91 -10.72
C CYS A 180 -12.33 3.38 -10.72
N ASP A 181 -12.08 2.75 -9.57
CA ASP A 181 -12.18 1.29 -9.40
C ASP A 181 -13.61 0.78 -9.55
N SER A 182 -14.62 1.56 -9.13
CA SER A 182 -16.03 1.21 -9.36
C SER A 182 -16.42 1.21 -10.85
N LEU A 183 -15.73 2.00 -11.69
CA LEU A 183 -15.93 1.98 -13.14
C LEU A 183 -15.26 0.78 -13.81
N LYS A 184 -14.13 0.34 -13.25
CA LYS A 184 -13.39 -0.85 -13.71
C LYS A 184 -12.68 -1.50 -12.53
N PRO A 185 -13.23 -2.60 -11.98
CA PRO A 185 -12.61 -3.29 -10.85
C PRO A 185 -11.16 -3.68 -11.14
N GLY A 186 -10.26 -3.35 -10.22
CA GLY A 186 -8.82 -3.53 -10.42
C GLY A 186 -8.15 -2.37 -11.16
N PHE A 187 -8.77 -1.19 -11.20
CA PHE A 187 -8.20 0.03 -11.77
C PHE A 187 -6.88 0.36 -11.07
N VAL A 188 -6.89 0.41 -9.73
CA VAL A 188 -5.70 0.79 -8.94
C VAL A 188 -4.58 -0.24 -9.09
N ALA A 189 -4.91 -1.52 -9.23
CA ALA A 189 -3.93 -2.56 -9.54
C ALA A 189 -3.23 -2.31 -10.88
N GLN A 190 -4.00 -2.02 -11.93
CA GLN A 190 -3.45 -1.71 -13.26
C GLN A 190 -2.64 -0.42 -13.26
N LEU A 191 -3.10 0.61 -12.55
CA LEU A 191 -2.38 1.87 -12.40
C LEU A 191 -1.03 1.63 -11.72
N ASN A 192 -1.01 0.95 -10.56
CA ASN A 192 0.21 0.60 -9.85
C ASN A 192 1.17 -0.23 -10.71
N ALA A 193 0.67 -1.24 -11.43
CA ALA A 193 1.51 -2.06 -12.31
C ALA A 193 2.17 -1.22 -13.43
N LYS A 194 1.44 -0.26 -14.01
CA LYS A 194 2.00 0.66 -15.02
C LYS A 194 3.05 1.61 -14.44
N MET A 195 2.98 1.91 -13.14
CA MET A 195 3.94 2.77 -12.46
C MET A 195 5.33 2.14 -12.24
N LYS A 196 5.52 0.86 -12.58
CA LYS A 196 6.79 0.16 -12.38
C LYS A 196 7.99 0.82 -13.09
N SER A 197 7.78 1.40 -14.27
CA SER A 197 8.85 1.94 -15.13
C SER A 197 8.70 3.42 -15.49
N GLY A 198 7.76 4.14 -14.86
CA GLY A 198 7.48 5.55 -15.16
C GLY A 198 6.05 5.93 -14.81
N TYR A 199 5.70 7.19 -14.99
CA TYR A 199 4.32 7.66 -14.78
C TYR A 199 3.96 8.77 -15.76
N THR A 200 2.70 8.73 -16.21
CA THR A 200 2.01 9.80 -16.92
C THR A 200 0.50 9.66 -16.66
N ASP A 201 -0.20 10.78 -16.55
CA ASP A 201 -1.66 10.84 -16.36
C ASP A 201 -2.44 10.12 -17.47
N ASP A 202 -1.83 9.91 -18.64
CA ASP A 202 -2.43 9.14 -19.76
C ASP A 202 -2.74 7.68 -19.36
N PHE A 203 -2.13 7.16 -18.28
CA PHE A 203 -2.50 5.85 -17.74
C PHE A 203 -3.99 5.74 -17.41
N PHE A 204 -4.63 6.82 -16.94
CA PHE A 204 -6.08 6.85 -16.71
C PHE A 204 -6.85 6.60 -18.00
N ALA A 205 -6.49 7.29 -19.09
CA ALA A 205 -7.11 7.13 -20.40
C ALA A 205 -6.89 5.73 -20.97
N ARG A 206 -5.68 5.17 -20.83
CA ARG A 206 -5.38 3.81 -21.29
C ARG A 206 -6.17 2.73 -20.55
N ILE A 207 -6.52 2.95 -19.28
CA ILE A 207 -7.23 1.96 -18.46
C ILE A 207 -8.76 2.11 -18.57
N LEU A 208 -9.26 3.35 -18.53
CA LEU A 208 -10.69 3.69 -18.42
C LEU A 208 -11.28 4.34 -19.68
N GLY A 209 -10.47 4.65 -20.69
CA GLY A 209 -10.92 5.28 -21.94
C GLY A 209 -11.18 6.79 -21.82
N LYS A 210 -10.90 7.41 -20.67
CA LYS A 210 -11.07 8.86 -20.41
C LYS A 210 -9.86 9.41 -19.69
N ASN A 211 -9.45 10.63 -20.01
CA ASN A 211 -8.36 11.27 -19.29
C ASN A 211 -8.77 11.61 -17.85
N VAL A 212 -7.78 11.82 -16.98
CA VAL A 212 -8.01 12.03 -15.53
C VAL A 212 -8.89 13.24 -15.23
N GLN A 213 -8.82 14.30 -16.05
CA GLN A 213 -9.64 15.50 -15.87
C GLN A 213 -11.12 15.25 -16.20
N GLN A 214 -11.41 14.48 -17.24
CA GLN A 214 -12.76 14.04 -17.56
C GLN A 214 -13.32 13.14 -16.45
N LEU A 215 -12.53 12.17 -15.98
CA LEU A 215 -12.93 11.28 -14.89
C LEU A 215 -13.20 12.07 -13.59
N TRP A 216 -12.37 13.06 -13.27
CA TRP A 216 -12.57 13.93 -12.12
C TRP A 216 -13.87 14.75 -12.25
N LYS A 217 -14.14 15.31 -13.43
CA LYS A 217 -15.40 16.02 -13.69
C LYS A 217 -16.62 15.10 -13.53
N ASP A 218 -16.54 13.89 -14.05
CA ASP A 218 -17.62 12.88 -13.93
C ASP A 218 -17.83 12.45 -12.47
N TYR A 219 -16.74 12.24 -11.72
CA TYR A 219 -16.75 11.99 -10.28
C TYR A 219 -17.46 13.11 -9.52
N LYS A 220 -17.04 14.37 -9.74
CA LYS A 220 -17.66 15.53 -9.11
C LYS A 220 -19.14 15.62 -9.49
N ALA A 221 -19.50 15.39 -10.75
CA ALA A 221 -20.89 15.40 -11.19
C ALA A 221 -21.75 14.31 -10.51
N LYS A 222 -21.22 13.09 -10.36
CA LYS A 222 -21.91 11.96 -9.71
C LYS A 222 -22.23 12.23 -8.24
N PHE A 223 -21.35 12.92 -7.54
CA PHE A 223 -21.46 13.19 -6.11
C PHE A 223 -21.77 14.66 -5.79
N ARG A 224 -22.31 15.40 -6.76
CA ARG A 224 -22.95 16.70 -6.49
C ARG A 224 -24.17 16.45 -5.61
N GLY A 225 -24.03 16.82 -4.34
CA GLY A 225 -25.08 16.88 -3.33
C GLY A 225 -24.74 17.98 -2.34
#